data_AF-A0A3D5IWZ1-F1
#
_entry.id   AF-A0A3D5IWZ1-F1
#
_cell.length_a   1.000
_cell.length_b   1.000
_cell.length_c   1.000
_cell.angle_alpha   90.00
_cell.angle_beta   90.00
_cell.angle_gamma   90.00
#
_symmetry.space_group_name_H-M   'P 1'
#
loop_
_entity.id
_entity.type
_entity.pdbx_description
1 polymer ?
#
loop_
_entity_poly.entity_id
_entity_poly.type
_entity_poly.pdbx_seq_one_letter_code
_entity_poly.pdbx_strand_id
1 'polypeptide(L)'
;LKETLSRSAKYRLRIMAVDKEGKPSYDLLDNGLIVEKEPSEYRTKIDLLPYKIRIPDQGFFIAVEHLFIKENAFMERKDYRVNDTMVYKDVELRKYAPIFKGVLEKDNEDFKSYYKDINGWRKMNSLDNSNSVFSGKLPAPAFKITLTD
;
A
#
# COMPACT_ATOMS: atom_id res chain seq x y z
N LEU A 1 13.57 5.92 4.85
CA LEU A 1 13.70 5.70 3.38
C LEU A 1 15.03 5.06 2.98
N LYS A 2 16.20 5.64 3.30
CA LYS A 2 17.50 5.00 2.98
C LYS A 2 17.62 3.59 3.59
N GLU A 3 17.26 3.43 4.85
CA GLU A 3 17.34 2.13 5.56
C GLU A 3 16.35 1.07 5.04
N THR A 4 15.16 1.49 4.57
CA THR A 4 14.20 0.58 3.93
C THR A 4 14.60 0.20 2.51
N LEU A 5 15.41 1.03 1.85
CA LEU A 5 15.87 0.74 0.50
C LEU A 5 16.95 -0.34 0.52
N SER A 6 17.87 -0.31 1.46
CA SER A 6 18.99 -1.27 1.54
C SER A 6 18.62 -2.67 2.05
N ARG A 7 17.34 -2.96 2.27
CA ARG A 7 16.87 -4.25 2.81
C ARG A 7 15.89 -4.93 1.85
N SER A 8 15.92 -6.26 1.85
CA SER A 8 14.82 -7.02 1.27
C SER A 8 13.59 -6.91 2.17
N ALA A 9 12.41 -7.02 1.58
CA ALA A 9 11.16 -6.98 2.32
C ALA A 9 10.11 -7.80 1.60
N LYS A 10 9.24 -8.46 2.38
CA LYS A 10 8.16 -9.28 1.84
C LYS A 10 6.83 -8.57 1.98
N TYR A 11 5.98 -8.67 0.98
CA TYR A 11 4.62 -8.15 1.06
C TYR A 11 3.67 -9.09 0.34
N ARG A 12 2.38 -9.02 0.66
CA ARG A 12 1.37 -9.75 -0.09
C ARG A 12 0.77 -8.85 -1.15
N LEU A 13 0.91 -9.24 -2.42
CA LEU A 13 0.16 -8.70 -3.54
C LEU A 13 -1.17 -9.44 -3.64
N ARG A 14 -2.25 -8.69 -3.77
CA ARG A 14 -3.60 -9.22 -3.90
C ARG A 14 -4.25 -8.66 -5.14
N ILE A 15 -4.90 -9.53 -5.89
CA ILE A 15 -5.69 -9.21 -7.08
C ILE A 15 -7.10 -9.65 -6.73
N MET A 16 -8.04 -8.72 -6.70
CA MET A 16 -9.32 -8.90 -6.01
C MET A 16 -10.49 -8.62 -6.94
N ALA A 17 -11.56 -9.40 -6.80
CA ALA A 17 -12.83 -9.13 -7.46
C ALA A 17 -13.49 -7.87 -6.90
N VAL A 18 -14.49 -7.38 -7.62
CA VAL A 18 -15.35 -6.26 -7.22
C VAL A 18 -16.68 -6.80 -6.70
N ASP A 19 -17.15 -6.33 -5.54
CA ASP A 19 -18.48 -6.66 -5.03
C ASP A 19 -19.60 -5.84 -5.69
N LYS A 20 -20.85 -6.13 -5.35
CA LYS A 20 -22.04 -5.45 -5.89
C LYS A 20 -22.10 -3.96 -5.50
N GLU A 21 -21.36 -3.53 -4.48
CA GLU A 21 -21.23 -2.14 -4.04
C GLU A 21 -20.02 -1.42 -4.67
N GLY A 22 -19.26 -2.07 -5.54
CA GLY A 22 -18.09 -1.49 -6.19
C GLY A 22 -16.83 -1.44 -5.30
N LYS A 23 -16.76 -2.28 -4.27
CA LYS A 23 -15.62 -2.39 -3.34
C LYS A 23 -14.79 -3.65 -3.61
N PRO A 24 -13.54 -3.71 -3.12
CA PRO A 24 -12.76 -4.94 -3.19
C PRO A 24 -13.43 -6.08 -2.41
N SER A 25 -13.45 -7.28 -3.00
CA SER A 25 -14.15 -8.45 -2.46
C SER A 25 -13.17 -9.59 -2.10
N TYR A 26 -13.33 -10.77 -2.71
CA TYR A 26 -12.47 -11.93 -2.56
C TYR A 26 -11.22 -11.85 -3.47
N ASP A 27 -10.17 -12.58 -3.12
CA ASP A 27 -8.97 -12.69 -3.94
C ASP A 27 -9.22 -13.60 -5.16
N LEU A 28 -8.75 -13.18 -6.34
CA LEU A 28 -8.74 -13.97 -7.57
C LEU A 28 -7.60 -15.00 -7.61
N LEU A 29 -6.67 -14.92 -6.66
CA LEU A 29 -5.59 -15.88 -6.44
C LEU A 29 -5.72 -16.44 -5.02
N ASP A 30 -5.56 -17.76 -4.88
CA ASP A 30 -5.59 -18.41 -3.56
C ASP A 30 -4.52 -17.80 -2.63
N ASN A 31 -4.97 -17.12 -1.58
CA ASN A 31 -4.18 -16.45 -0.55
C ASN A 31 -3.26 -15.29 -1.03
N GLY A 32 -3.46 -14.79 -2.25
CA GLY A 32 -2.60 -13.77 -2.87
C GLY A 32 -1.17 -14.26 -3.12
N LEU A 33 -0.30 -13.35 -3.56
CA LEU A 33 1.09 -13.66 -3.88
C LEU A 33 2.04 -13.01 -2.87
N ILE A 34 2.89 -13.80 -2.22
CA ILE A 34 3.99 -13.25 -1.43
C ILE A 34 5.11 -12.82 -2.38
N VAL A 35 5.41 -11.54 -2.38
CA VAL A 35 6.44 -10.94 -3.23
C VAL A 35 7.60 -10.47 -2.36
N GLU A 36 8.81 -10.75 -2.80
CA GLU A 36 10.03 -10.19 -2.23
C GLU A 36 10.47 -8.96 -3.04
N LYS A 37 10.66 -7.85 -2.34
CA LYS A 37 11.30 -6.65 -2.87
C LYS A 37 12.79 -6.78 -2.61
N GLU A 38 13.61 -6.71 -3.66
CA GLU A 38 15.06 -6.74 -3.53
C GLU A 38 15.63 -5.47 -2.89
N PRO A 39 16.78 -5.55 -2.20
CA PRO A 39 17.52 -4.38 -1.75
C PRO A 39 17.86 -3.42 -2.89
N SER A 40 17.87 -2.13 -2.61
CA SER A 40 18.16 -1.02 -3.52
C SER A 40 17.20 -0.87 -4.72
N GLU A 41 16.22 -1.76 -4.88
CA GLU A 41 15.17 -1.62 -5.89
C GLU A 41 14.03 -0.71 -5.41
N TYR A 42 13.58 0.16 -6.30
CA TYR A 42 12.44 1.07 -6.08
C TYR A 42 11.14 0.59 -6.72
N ARG A 43 11.22 -0.41 -7.59
CA ARG A 43 10.12 -0.97 -8.37
C ARG A 43 10.32 -2.46 -8.49
N THR A 44 9.26 -3.23 -8.26
CA THR A 44 9.25 -4.68 -8.48
C THR A 44 8.40 -4.98 -9.71
N LYS A 45 8.92 -5.74 -10.66
CA LYS A 45 8.16 -6.26 -11.80
C LYS A 45 7.78 -7.70 -11.50
N ILE A 46 6.50 -8.00 -11.63
CA ILE A 46 5.94 -9.32 -11.31
C ILE A 46 5.30 -9.85 -12.57
N ASP A 47 5.68 -11.05 -12.99
CA ASP A 47 4.99 -11.76 -14.06
C ASP A 47 3.78 -12.50 -13.49
N LEU A 48 2.60 -12.14 -13.98
CA LEU A 48 1.32 -12.69 -13.56
C LEU A 48 0.71 -13.64 -14.61
N LEU A 49 1.32 -13.77 -15.80
CA LEU A 49 0.83 -14.65 -16.86
C LEU A 49 0.70 -16.12 -16.42
N PRO A 50 1.64 -16.69 -15.63
CA PRO A 50 1.54 -18.09 -15.20
C PRO A 50 0.27 -18.40 -14.40
N TYR A 51 -0.31 -17.39 -13.75
CA TYR A 51 -1.50 -17.55 -12.92
C TYR A 51 -2.81 -17.52 -13.71
N LYS A 52 -2.77 -17.18 -15.02
CA LYS A 52 -3.92 -17.19 -15.94
C LYS A 52 -5.17 -16.52 -15.34
N ILE A 53 -4.98 -15.37 -14.71
CA ILE A 53 -6.04 -14.65 -14.00
C ILE A 53 -7.04 -14.13 -15.03
N ARG A 54 -8.27 -14.65 -14.98
CA ARG A 54 -9.35 -14.13 -15.79
C ARG A 54 -9.84 -12.81 -15.19
N ILE A 55 -9.71 -11.74 -15.96
CA ILE A 55 -10.21 -10.42 -15.55
C ILE A 55 -11.75 -10.44 -15.54
N PRO A 56 -12.40 -10.16 -14.40
CA PRO A 56 -13.86 -10.08 -14.34
C PRO A 56 -14.41 -8.87 -15.10
N ASP A 57 -15.62 -9.00 -15.66
CA ASP A 57 -16.28 -7.92 -16.42
C ASP A 57 -16.52 -6.65 -15.58
N GLN A 58 -16.73 -6.82 -14.26
CA GLN A 58 -16.89 -5.73 -13.31
C GLN A 58 -15.56 -5.05 -12.92
N GLY A 59 -14.45 -5.53 -13.49
CA GLY A 59 -13.09 -5.09 -13.16
C GLY A 59 -12.50 -5.83 -11.96
N PHE A 60 -11.42 -5.27 -11.43
CA PHE A 60 -10.66 -5.84 -10.32
C PHE A 60 -9.94 -4.74 -9.55
N PHE A 61 -9.52 -5.06 -8.33
CA PHE A 61 -8.62 -4.23 -7.53
C PHE A 61 -7.24 -4.88 -7.40
N ILE A 62 -6.22 -4.05 -7.26
CA ILE A 62 -4.91 -4.46 -6.77
C ILE A 62 -4.73 -3.90 -5.37
N ALA A 63 -4.36 -4.76 -4.43
CA ALA A 63 -4.00 -4.37 -3.08
C ALA A 63 -2.59 -4.86 -2.72
N VAL A 64 -1.89 -4.05 -1.93
CA VAL A 64 -0.61 -4.41 -1.33
C VAL A 64 -0.77 -4.42 0.19
N GLU A 65 -0.36 -5.52 0.81
CA GLU A 65 -0.53 -5.76 2.23
C GLU A 65 0.85 -5.91 2.89
N HIS A 66 1.09 -5.14 3.95
CA HIS A 66 2.27 -5.29 4.78
C HIS A 66 2.21 -6.62 5.53
N LEU A 67 3.33 -7.35 5.56
CA LEU A 67 3.48 -8.50 6.43
C LEU A 67 4.18 -8.07 7.72
N PHE A 68 3.52 -8.26 8.86
CA PHE A 68 4.06 -7.94 10.19
C PHE A 68 4.97 -9.07 10.70
N ILE A 69 6.01 -9.39 9.93
CA ILE A 69 7.00 -10.43 10.23
C ILE A 69 8.33 -9.81 10.68
N LYS A 70 9.19 -10.61 11.33
CA LYS A 70 10.46 -10.12 11.92
C LYS A 70 11.41 -9.55 10.86
N GLU A 71 11.45 -10.18 9.69
CA GLU A 71 12.31 -9.84 8.56
C GLU A 71 12.02 -8.43 8.03
N ASN A 72 10.74 -8.05 8.04
CA ASN A 72 10.28 -6.73 7.62
C ASN A 72 10.45 -5.65 8.70
N ALA A 73 10.67 -6.04 9.96
CA ALA A 73 10.72 -5.09 11.06
C ALA A 73 12.04 -4.30 11.08
N PHE A 74 11.92 -3.00 11.36
CA PHE A 74 13.05 -2.09 11.59
C PHE A 74 12.65 -0.98 12.57
N MET A 75 13.63 -0.32 13.16
CA MET A 75 13.42 0.79 14.08
C MET A 75 13.73 2.09 13.34
N GLU A 76 12.77 3.03 13.34
CA GLU A 76 13.00 4.39 12.87
C GLU A 76 13.16 5.31 14.08
N ARG A 77 14.22 6.10 14.12
CA ARG A 77 14.38 7.19 15.11
C ARG A 77 13.84 8.48 14.53
N LYS A 78 12.98 9.16 15.30
CA LYS A 78 12.40 10.43 14.88
C LYS A 78 12.37 11.43 16.03
N ASP A 79 12.75 12.66 15.70
CA ASP A 79 12.56 13.81 16.56
C ASP A 79 11.16 14.40 16.35
N TYR A 80 10.48 14.71 17.45
CA TYR A 80 9.17 15.36 17.44
C TYR A 80 9.30 16.81 17.86
N ARG A 81 8.87 17.70 16.96
CA ARG A 81 8.83 19.15 17.16
C ARG A 81 7.39 19.65 17.14
N VAL A 82 7.09 20.64 17.97
CA VAL A 82 5.84 21.42 17.95
C VAL A 82 6.24 22.88 17.84
N ASN A 83 5.78 23.58 16.79
CA ASN A 83 6.12 24.98 16.51
C ASN A 83 7.63 25.28 16.65
N ASP A 84 8.45 24.52 15.92
CA ASP A 84 9.93 24.57 15.92
C ASP A 84 10.65 24.28 17.25
N THR A 85 9.90 24.02 18.32
CA THR A 85 10.44 23.60 19.60
C THR A 85 10.61 22.08 19.61
N MET A 86 11.81 21.60 19.96
CA MET A 86 12.05 20.16 20.18
C MET A 86 11.30 19.70 21.43
N VAL A 87 10.34 18.78 21.26
CA VAL A 87 9.52 18.26 22.36
C VAL A 87 10.00 16.88 22.79
N TYR A 88 10.32 16.01 21.83
CA TYR A 88 10.92 14.69 22.11
C TYR A 88 12.03 14.42 21.11
N LYS A 89 13.14 13.87 21.60
CA LYS A 89 14.31 13.52 20.80
C LYS A 89 14.46 12.00 20.72
N ASP A 90 14.94 11.51 19.58
CA ASP A 90 15.35 10.11 19.39
C ASP A 90 14.24 9.08 19.72
N VAL A 91 12.98 9.41 19.43
CA VAL A 91 11.86 8.50 19.67
C VAL A 91 11.99 7.31 18.72
N GLU A 92 12.11 6.12 19.28
CA GLU A 92 12.21 4.87 18.54
C GLU A 92 10.83 4.31 18.20
N LEU A 93 10.56 4.18 16.90
CA LEU A 93 9.32 3.64 16.36
C LEU A 93 9.61 2.34 15.63
N ARG A 94 8.92 1.27 16.02
CA ARG A 94 8.94 0.03 15.24
C ARG A 94 8.09 0.20 13.98
N LYS A 95 8.70 -0.05 12.82
CA LYS A 95 8.06 -0.02 11.51
C LYS A 95 8.28 -1.34 10.77
N TYR A 96 7.52 -1.52 9.69
CA TYR A 96 7.57 -2.70 8.84
C TYR A 96 7.74 -2.29 7.39
N ALA A 97 8.69 -2.91 6.70
CA ALA A 97 8.95 -2.73 5.28
C ALA A 97 8.02 -3.63 4.43
N PRO A 98 7.88 -3.37 3.11
CA PRO A 98 8.38 -2.19 2.40
C PRO A 98 7.49 -0.97 2.64
N ILE A 99 8.05 0.24 2.57
CA ILE A 99 7.23 1.45 2.50
C ILE A 99 6.73 1.59 1.05
N PHE A 100 5.42 1.42 0.85
CA PHE A 100 4.80 1.66 -0.45
C PHE A 100 4.73 3.16 -0.75
N LYS A 101 5.15 3.54 -1.96
CA LYS A 101 4.94 4.90 -2.47
C LYS A 101 3.56 4.98 -3.14
N GLY A 102 2.95 6.15 -3.04
CA GLY A 102 1.68 6.46 -3.66
C GLY A 102 1.72 7.79 -4.41
N VAL A 103 0.60 8.08 -5.06
CA VAL A 103 0.28 9.39 -5.64
C VAL A 103 -0.84 10.04 -4.83
N LEU A 104 -1.02 11.35 -5.00
CA LEU A 104 -2.13 12.09 -4.40
C LEU A 104 -3.23 12.27 -5.44
N GLU A 105 -4.40 11.71 -5.18
CA GLU A 105 -5.60 11.82 -6.00
C GLU A 105 -6.53 12.91 -5.45
N LYS A 106 -7.31 13.53 -6.34
CA LYS A 106 -8.33 14.49 -5.90
C LYS A 106 -9.43 13.74 -5.16
N ASP A 107 -9.94 14.32 -4.08
CA ASP A 107 -11.13 13.82 -3.41
C ASP A 107 -12.37 14.25 -4.23
N ASN A 108 -12.88 13.34 -5.04
CA ASN A 108 -14.11 13.49 -5.82
C ASN A 108 -14.90 12.17 -5.80
N GLU A 109 -16.03 12.07 -6.49
CA GLU A 109 -16.87 10.86 -6.40
C GLU A 109 -16.24 9.62 -7.08
N ASP A 110 -15.27 9.82 -7.98
CA ASP A 110 -14.76 8.79 -8.89
C ASP A 110 -13.53 8.03 -8.38
N PHE A 111 -12.88 8.45 -7.29
CA PHE A 111 -11.70 7.72 -6.81
C PHE A 111 -12.08 6.29 -6.34
N LYS A 112 -11.21 5.33 -6.67
CA LYS A 112 -11.38 3.89 -6.37
C LYS A 112 -10.30 3.37 -5.42
N SER A 113 -9.83 4.23 -4.53
CA SER A 113 -8.78 3.93 -3.54
C SER A 113 -9.39 3.54 -2.18
N TYR A 114 -8.98 2.38 -1.67
CA TYR A 114 -9.48 1.79 -0.43
C TYR A 114 -8.33 1.39 0.50
N TYR A 115 -8.61 1.33 1.80
CA TYR A 115 -7.78 0.64 2.79
C TYR A 115 -8.64 -0.38 3.55
N LYS A 116 -8.00 -1.41 4.11
CA LYS A 116 -8.71 -2.42 4.91
C LYS A 116 -8.42 -2.19 6.39
N ASP A 117 -9.47 -2.07 7.19
CA ASP A 117 -9.39 -2.11 8.65
C ASP A 117 -10.05 -3.37 9.21
N ILE A 118 -10.19 -3.45 10.54
CA ILE A 118 -10.84 -4.58 11.22
C ILE A 118 -12.31 -4.77 10.82
N ASN A 119 -12.95 -3.75 10.23
CA ASN A 119 -14.35 -3.77 9.79
C ASN A 119 -14.49 -4.00 8.27
N GLY A 120 -13.38 -4.18 7.56
CA GLY A 120 -13.35 -4.43 6.12
C GLY A 120 -12.82 -3.25 5.31
N TRP A 121 -13.23 -3.18 4.04
CA TRP A 121 -12.74 -2.17 3.09
C TRP A 121 -13.43 -0.82 3.28
N ARG A 122 -12.64 0.22 3.46
CA ARG A 122 -13.09 1.62 3.61
C ARG A 122 -12.46 2.50 2.54
N LYS A 123 -13.21 3.51 2.08
CA LYS A 123 -12.69 4.49 1.12
C LYS A 123 -11.61 5.34 1.76
N MET A 124 -10.60 5.74 0.95
CA MET A 124 -9.46 6.51 1.45
C MET A 124 -9.84 7.88 2.03
N ASN A 125 -10.96 8.47 1.61
CA ASN A 125 -11.45 9.75 2.13
C ASN A 125 -12.04 9.67 3.55
N SER A 126 -12.15 8.47 4.15
CA SER A 126 -12.48 8.34 5.57
C SER A 126 -11.27 8.52 6.49
N LEU A 127 -10.05 8.63 5.95
CA LEU A 127 -8.85 8.95 6.73
C LEU A 127 -8.73 10.46 6.92
N ASP A 128 -8.14 10.87 8.06
CA ASP A 128 -7.74 12.26 8.27
C ASP A 128 -6.56 12.60 7.34
N ASN A 129 -6.86 13.34 6.27
CA ASN A 129 -5.90 13.82 5.29
C ASN A 129 -5.60 15.33 5.47
N SER A 130 -5.85 15.89 6.66
CA SER A 130 -5.63 17.32 6.96
C SER A 130 -4.15 17.72 7.03
N ASN A 131 -3.24 16.75 7.17
CA ASN A 131 -1.80 17.01 7.17
C ASN A 131 -1.37 17.68 5.85
N SER A 132 -0.51 18.70 5.94
CA SER A 132 -0.06 19.49 4.79
C SER A 132 0.59 18.66 3.69
N VAL A 133 1.23 17.53 4.03
CA VAL A 133 1.81 16.58 3.07
C VAL A 133 0.77 16.03 2.10
N PHE A 134 -0.47 15.85 2.53
CA PHE A 134 -1.57 15.40 1.68
C PHE A 134 -2.27 16.55 0.97
N SER A 135 -2.20 17.78 1.52
CA SER A 135 -2.79 18.98 0.91
C SER A 135 -4.28 18.79 0.55
N GLY A 136 -5.04 18.10 1.43
CA GLY A 136 -6.45 17.78 1.21
C GLY A 136 -6.73 16.76 0.11
N LYS A 137 -5.71 16.02 -0.37
CA LYS A 137 -5.82 14.96 -1.36
C LYS A 137 -5.73 13.57 -0.74
N LEU A 138 -6.13 12.56 -1.49
CA LEU A 138 -6.18 11.18 -1.05
C LEU A 138 -4.91 10.43 -1.47
N PRO A 139 -4.22 9.72 -0.56
CA PRO A 139 -3.11 8.87 -0.95
C PRO A 139 -3.61 7.60 -1.65
N ALA A 140 -3.10 7.31 -2.84
CA ALA A 140 -3.42 6.11 -3.60
C ALA A 140 -2.14 5.32 -3.94
N PRO A 141 -2.12 3.98 -3.82
CA PRO A 141 -1.01 3.18 -4.32
C PRO A 141 -0.80 3.41 -5.82
N ALA A 142 0.46 3.47 -6.26
CA ALA A 142 0.79 3.70 -7.66
C ALA A 142 1.46 2.47 -8.29
N PHE A 143 0.85 1.93 -9.34
CA PHE A 143 1.38 0.80 -10.10
C PHE A 143 1.05 0.93 -11.59
N LYS A 144 1.84 0.26 -12.42
CA LYS A 144 1.59 0.11 -13.87
C LYS A 144 1.20 -1.34 -14.14
N ILE A 145 0.14 -1.53 -14.91
CA ILE A 145 -0.36 -2.84 -15.32
C ILE A 145 -0.25 -2.96 -16.83
N THR A 146 0.13 -4.13 -17.32
CA THR A 146 -0.01 -4.52 -18.72
C THR A 146 -0.97 -5.71 -18.76
N LEU A 147 -2.05 -5.57 -19.52
CA LEU A 147 -2.98 -6.66 -19.80
C LEU A 147 -2.59 -7.32 -21.12
N THR A 148 -2.84 -8.61 -21.25
CA THR A 148 -2.60 -9.40 -22.46
C THR A 148 -3.88 -10.12 -22.86
N ASP A 149 -4.03 -10.35 -24.16
CA ASP A 149 -5.12 -11.12 -24.79
C ASP A 149 -4.82 -12.62 -24.90
#